data_AF-A0A925M0R6-F1
#
_entry.id   AF-A0A925M0R6-F1
#
_cell.length_a   1.000
_cell.length_b   1.000
_cell.length_c   1.000
_cell.angle_alpha   90.00
_cell.angle_beta   90.00
_cell.angle_gamma   90.00
#
_symmetry.space_group_name_H-M   'P 1'
#
loop_
_entity.id
_entity.type
_entity.pdbx_description
1 polymer ?
#
loop_
_entity_poly.entity_id
_entity_poly.type
_entity_poly.pdbx_seq_one_letter_code
_entity_poly.pdbx_strand_id
1 'polypeptide(L)'
;MDGLGVVVIFDIDGVIRDVGGSYRRALADTVEHFTKGAYRPTPWDIDALKAEGIWNNDWEASQELLYRYFEAQGQSRNAATDPSATNPSATNS
;
A
#
# COMPACT_ATOMS: atom_id res chain seq x y z
N MET A 1 52.36 13.75 12.00
CA MET A 1 51.27 12.88 12.48
C MET A 1 50.12 13.11 11.54
N ASP A 2 49.92 12.18 10.61
CA ASP A 2 48.86 12.29 9.60
C ASP A 2 47.51 12.11 10.28
N GLY A 3 46.60 13.05 10.05
CA GLY A 3 45.27 13.04 10.65
C GLY A 3 44.45 11.88 10.09
N LEU A 4 44.00 10.98 10.96
CA LEU A 4 43.02 9.97 10.60
C LEU A 4 41.71 10.66 10.19
N GLY A 5 41.32 10.49 8.93
CA GLY A 5 40.02 10.95 8.43
C GLY A 5 38.91 10.00 8.86
N VAL A 6 37.84 10.56 9.43
CA VAL A 6 36.61 9.82 9.76
C VAL A 6 35.58 10.06 8.66
N VAL A 7 34.93 8.99 8.23
CA VAL A 7 33.77 9.03 7.31
C VAL A 7 32.55 8.52 8.06
N VAL A 8 31.42 9.21 7.88
CA VAL A 8 30.11 8.81 8.39
C VAL A 8 29.18 8.59 7.20
N ILE A 9 28.43 7.48 7.21
CA ILE A 9 27.45 7.12 6.19
C ILE A 9 26.06 7.19 6.83
N PHE A 10 25.13 7.88 6.17
CA PHE A 10 23.74 7.98 6.59
C PHE A 10 22.83 7.35 5.51
N ASP A 11 21.81 6.66 5.97
CA ASP A 11 20.66 6.28 5.13
C ASP A 11 19.79 7.52 4.84
N ILE A 12 18.91 7.45 3.85
CA ILE A 12 18.06 8.58 3.46
C ILE A 12 16.68 8.52 4.12
N ASP A 13 16.06 7.34 4.14
CA ASP A 13 14.67 7.16 4.54
C ASP A 13 14.53 7.00 6.06
N GLY A 14 13.87 7.96 6.71
CA GLY A 14 13.72 8.00 8.16
C GLY A 14 14.96 8.47 8.93
N VAL A 15 16.14 8.54 8.29
CA VAL A 15 17.38 9.08 8.89
C VAL A 15 17.60 10.54 8.52
N ILE A 16 17.57 10.89 7.23
CA ILE A 16 17.71 12.28 6.76
C ILE A 16 16.35 12.93 6.52
N ARG A 17 15.32 12.15 6.17
CA ARG A 17 13.97 12.65 5.92
C ARG A 17 12.90 11.67 6.40
N ASP A 18 11.89 12.16 7.12
CA ASP A 18 10.68 11.36 7.36
C ASP A 18 9.89 11.20 6.05
N VAL A 19 9.86 9.96 5.56
CA VAL A 19 9.16 9.52 4.35
C VAL A 19 7.98 8.60 4.66
N GLY A 20 7.75 8.26 5.93
CA GLY A 20 6.70 7.32 6.31
C GLY A 20 5.30 7.83 5.97
N GLY A 21 5.09 9.15 5.98
CA GLY A 21 3.84 9.76 5.52
C GLY A 21 3.62 9.66 4.01
N SER A 22 4.67 9.84 3.20
CA SER A 22 4.58 9.74 1.75
C SER A 22 4.29 8.33 1.27
N TYR A 23 4.91 7.32 1.88
CA TYR A 23 4.67 5.91 1.53
C TYR A 23 3.24 5.48 1.84
N ARG A 24 2.74 5.79 3.05
CA ARG A 24 1.34 5.52 3.41
C ARG A 24 0.35 6.21 2.47
N ARG A 25 0.63 7.46 2.07
CA ARG A 25 -0.22 8.19 1.11
C ARG A 25 -0.22 7.53 -0.26
N ALA A 26 0.95 7.17 -0.80
CA ALA A 26 1.06 6.52 -2.11
C ALA A 26 0.30 5.18 -2.16
N LEU A 27 0.38 4.41 -1.08
CA LEU A 27 -0.35 3.15 -0.93
C LEU A 27 -1.87 3.40 -0.92
N ALA A 28 -2.34 4.39 -0.15
CA ALA A 28 -3.76 4.74 -0.11
C ALA A 28 -4.28 5.28 -1.45
N ASP A 29 -3.51 6.12 -2.14
CA ASP A 29 -3.85 6.65 -3.47
C ASP A 29 -3.95 5.53 -4.51
N THR A 30 -3.05 4.56 -4.46
CA THR A 30 -3.05 3.41 -5.36
C THR A 30 -4.32 2.56 -5.16
N VAL A 31 -4.64 2.21 -3.93
CA VAL A 31 -5.84 1.41 -3.63
C VAL A 31 -7.12 2.16 -4.02
N GLU A 32 -7.20 3.46 -3.75
CA GLU A 32 -8.35 4.28 -4.16
C GLU A 32 -8.50 4.33 -5.69
N HIS A 33 -7.39 4.50 -6.42
CA HIS A 33 -7.41 4.53 -7.87
C HIS A 33 -7.97 3.22 -8.46
N PHE A 34 -7.45 2.08 -8.01
CA PHE A 34 -7.84 0.76 -8.55
C PHE A 34 -9.21 0.28 -8.07
N THR A 35 -9.72 0.82 -6.97
CA THR A 35 -11.12 0.60 -6.54
C THR A 35 -12.08 1.65 -7.11
N LYS A 36 -11.62 2.53 -8.02
CA LYS A 36 -12.42 3.60 -8.64
C LYS A 36 -13.07 4.53 -7.61
N GLY A 37 -12.35 4.83 -6.54
CA GLY A 37 -12.81 5.70 -5.45
C GLY A 37 -13.69 5.01 -4.40
N ALA A 38 -13.97 3.71 -4.53
CA ALA A 38 -14.86 3.01 -3.62
C ALA A 38 -14.20 2.64 -2.28
N TYR A 39 -12.87 2.51 -2.25
CA TYR A 39 -12.14 2.22 -1.02
C TYR A 39 -10.78 2.92 -0.98
N ARG A 40 -10.57 3.68 0.09
CA ARG A 40 -9.30 4.28 0.43
C ARG A 40 -8.87 3.80 1.82
N PRO A 41 -7.78 3.03 1.95
CA PRO A 41 -7.33 2.52 3.24
C PRO A 41 -6.91 3.68 4.15
N THR A 42 -7.32 3.60 5.41
CA THR A 42 -6.93 4.56 6.44
C THR A 42 -5.51 4.26 6.93
N PRO A 43 -4.84 5.22 7.61
CA PRO A 43 -3.55 4.95 8.25
C PRO A 43 -3.58 3.74 9.18
N TRP A 44 -4.70 3.53 9.89
CA TRP A 44 -4.91 2.36 10.76
C TRP A 44 -4.99 1.05 9.97
N ASP A 45 -5.67 1.03 8.82
CA ASP A 45 -5.72 -0.17 7.96
C ASP A 45 -4.32 -0.53 7.46
N ILE A 46 -3.53 0.48 7.08
CA ILE A 46 -2.16 0.30 6.60
C ILE A 46 -1.26 -0.20 7.73
N ASP A 47 -1.34 0.39 8.93
CA ASP A 47 -0.54 -0.03 10.07
C ASP A 47 -0.94 -1.45 10.53
N ALA A 48 -2.23 -1.79 10.51
CA ALA A 48 -2.71 -3.15 10.81
C ALA A 48 -2.18 -4.17 9.80
N LEU A 49 -2.19 -3.85 8.50
CA LEU A 49 -1.59 -4.69 7.47
C LEU A 49 -0.08 -4.85 7.70
N LYS A 50 0.65 -3.76 7.92
CA LYS A 50 2.10 -3.79 8.15
C LYS A 50 2.46 -4.58 9.42
N ALA A 51 1.61 -4.57 10.45
CA ALA A 51 1.80 -5.32 11.68
C ALA A 51 1.75 -6.86 11.48
N GLU A 52 1.24 -7.35 10.35
CA GLU A 52 1.32 -8.77 9.98
C GLU A 52 2.76 -9.22 9.70
N GLY A 53 3.69 -8.27 9.49
CA GLY A 53 5.12 -8.53 9.34
C GLY A 53 5.56 -9.06 7.97
N ILE A 54 4.61 -9.28 7.06
CA ILE A 54 4.86 -9.84 5.72
C ILE A 54 4.94 -8.71 4.66
N TRP A 55 4.17 -7.64 4.83
CA TRP A 55 3.89 -6.66 3.77
C TRP A 55 4.82 -5.45 3.78
N ASN A 56 6.13 -5.65 3.90
CA ASN A 56 7.08 -4.54 3.95
C ASN A 56 7.20 -3.78 2.62
N ASN A 57 7.04 -4.47 1.50
CA ASN A 57 7.01 -3.85 0.18
C ASN A 57 5.65 -3.17 -0.07
N ASP A 58 5.66 -1.87 -0.38
CA ASP A 58 4.43 -1.09 -0.57
C ASP A 58 3.63 -1.48 -1.81
N TRP A 59 4.28 -1.99 -2.85
CA TRP A 59 3.60 -2.52 -4.03
C TRP A 59 2.77 -3.75 -3.67
N GLU A 60 3.39 -4.72 -2.98
CA GLU A 60 2.73 -5.95 -2.54
C GLU A 60 1.63 -5.65 -1.50
N ALA A 61 1.89 -4.71 -0.59
CA ALA A 61 0.90 -4.25 0.39
C ALA A 61 -0.34 -3.63 -0.27
N SER A 62 -0.14 -2.80 -1.32
CA SER A 62 -1.24 -2.22 -2.09
C SER A 62 -2.09 -3.30 -2.76
N GLN A 63 -1.42 -4.31 -3.34
CA GLN A 63 -2.09 -5.42 -4.01
C GLN A 63 -2.91 -6.28 -3.03
N GLU A 64 -2.37 -6.56 -1.84
CA GLU A 64 -3.09 -7.32 -0.82
C GLU A 64 -4.34 -6.59 -0.34
N LEU A 65 -4.28 -5.26 -0.16
CA LEU A 65 -5.46 -4.47 0.20
C LEU A 65 -6.55 -4.51 -0.87
N LEU A 66 -6.16 -4.49 -2.15
CA LEU A 66 -7.10 -4.67 -3.26
C LEU A 66 -7.74 -6.06 -3.23
N TYR A 67 -6.95 -7.12 -3.02
CA TYR A 67 -7.48 -8.46 -2.92
C TYR A 67 -8.48 -8.61 -1.78
N ARG A 68 -8.13 -8.14 -0.57
CA ARG A 68 -9.04 -8.20 0.57
C ARG A 68 -10.34 -7.43 0.32
N TYR A 69 -10.25 -6.26 -0.32
CA TYR A 69 -11.42 -5.48 -0.70
C TYR A 69 -12.35 -6.24 -1.65
N PHE A 70 -11.81 -6.83 -2.73
CA PHE A 70 -12.61 -7.55 -3.71
C PHE A 70 -13.12 -8.91 -3.19
N GLU A 71 -12.34 -9.60 -2.36
CA GLU A 71 -12.77 -10.82 -1.66
C GLU A 71 -13.94 -10.55 -0.72
N ALA A 72 -13.91 -9.42 0.00
CA ALA A 72 -15.03 -9.00 0.85
C ALA A 72 -16.31 -8.70 0.04
N GLN A 73 -16.17 -8.41 -1.26
CA GLN A 73 -17.29 -8.24 -2.21
C GLN A 73 -17.68 -9.55 -2.92
N GLY A 74 -17.09 -10.68 -2.55
CA GLY A 74 -17.38 -11.99 -3.13
C GLY A 74 -16.69 -12.27 -4.47
N GLN A 75 -15.72 -11.45 -4.87
CA GLN A 75 -14.89 -11.71 -6.05
C GLN A 75 -13.70 -12.60 -5.69
N SER A 76 -13.30 -13.50 -6.59
CA SER A 76 -12.11 -14.32 -6.37
C SER A 76 -10.84 -13.50 -6.64
N ARG A 77 -9.73 -13.81 -5.93
CA ARG A 77 -8.43 -13.14 -6.13
C ARG A 77 -7.97 -13.11 -7.58
N ASN A 78 -8.26 -14.17 -8.34
CA ASN A 78 -7.90 -14.29 -9.76
C ASN A 78 -8.77 -13.43 -10.69
N ALA A 79 -9.96 -13.01 -10.25
CA ALA A 79 -10.82 -12.09 -10.99
C ALA A 79 -10.47 -10.62 -10.71
N ALA A 80 -9.93 -10.33 -9.52
CA ALA A 80 -9.54 -8.98 -9.09
C ALA A 80 -8.31 -8.40 -9.83
N THR A 81 -7.53 -9.23 -10.51
CA THR A 81 -6.36 -8.81 -11.30
C THR A 81 -6.69 -8.40 -12.74
N ASP A 82 -7.95 -8.53 -13.17
CA ASP A 82 -8.40 -8.15 -14.51
C ASP A 82 -9.00 -6.73 -14.50
N PRO A 83 -8.28 -5.70 -15.01
CA PRO A 83 -8.80 -4.34 -15.08
C PRO A 83 -10.01 -4.18 -16.02
N SER A 84 -10.36 -5.21 -16.80
CA SER A 84 -11.54 -5.24 -17.68
C SER A 84 -12.78 -5.85 -17.03
N ALA A 85 -12.68 -6.41 -15.81
CA ALA A 85 -13.81 -6.90 -15.03
C ALA A 85 -14.65 -5.70 -14.52
N THR A 86 -15.50 -5.17 -15.39
CA THR A 86 -16.51 -4.19 -15.05
C THR A 86 -17.46 -4.78 -14.01
N ASN A 87 -17.56 -4.14 -12.84
CA ASN A 87 -18.49 -4.48 -11.78
C ASN A 87 -19.94 -4.41 -12.31
N PRO A 88 -20.64 -5.53 -12.53
CA PRO A 88 -22.05 -5.52 -12.87
C PRO A 88 -22.81 -5.86 -11.60
N SER A 89 -23.19 -4.86 -10.81
CA SER A 89 -24.42 -4.82 -9.98
C SER A 89 -24.29 -3.81 -8.84
N ALA A 90 -24.60 -2.55 -9.15
CA ALA A 90 -25.22 -1.65 -8.18
C ALA A 90 -26.69 -1.44 -8.60
N THR A 91 -27.48 -2.50 -8.51
CA THR A 91 -28.95 -2.41 -8.50
C THR A 91 -29.47 -3.42 -7.50
N ASN A 92 -29.72 -2.94 -6.28
CA ASN A 92 -30.67 -3.53 -5.34
C ASN A 92 -31.18 -2.43 -4.42
N SER A 93 -32.20 -1.69 -4.89
CA SER A 93 -33.42 -1.23 -4.21
C SER A 93 -33.98 0.00 -4.91
#